data_AF-A0A8B8L9Z6-F1
#
_entry.id   AF-A0A8B8L9Z6-F1
#
_cell.length_a   1.000
_cell.length_b   1.000
_cell.length_c   1.000
_cell.angle_alpha   90.00
_cell.angle_beta   90.00
_cell.angle_gamma   90.00
#
_symmetry.space_group_name_H-M   'P 1'
#
loop_
_entity.id
_entity.type
_entity.pdbx_description
1 polymer ?
#
loop_
_entity_poly.entity_id
_entity_poly.type
_entity_poly.pdbx_seq_one_letter_code
_entity_poly.pdbx_strand_id
1 'polypeptide(L)'
;MCIHCGVCMGRYFCSKCKFFDYDVSKNQYHCNECGICRIGGEENFFHCNKCGCCYSSLLKDSHRCIEKAMHHNCPVCFEFLFDTTKDITVLPCGHTIHLGCVRQMEQHLQYSCPVCSKSFCDMSRVWENLDEEVASTPMPEMYQNKMVWILCNDCGEISEVSFHIVAHKCLKCKSYNTRKTASASCSSRMEEMIR
;
A
#
# COMPACT_ATOMS: atom_id res chain seq x y z
N MET A 1 -23.52 -9.25 -33.43
CA MET A 1 -23.43 -9.12 -34.90
C MET A 1 -24.34 -7.99 -35.33
N CYS A 2 -23.88 -7.06 -36.15
CA CYS A 2 -24.75 -6.05 -36.74
C CYS A 2 -25.68 -6.70 -37.77
N ILE A 3 -26.99 -6.51 -37.65
CA ILE A 3 -27.98 -7.10 -38.57
C ILE A 3 -27.92 -6.49 -39.98
N HIS A 4 -27.34 -5.31 -40.14
CA HIS A 4 -27.27 -4.59 -41.41
C HIS A 4 -26.00 -4.91 -42.22
N CYS A 5 -24.84 -5.01 -41.56
CA CYS A 5 -23.55 -5.18 -42.24
C CYS A 5 -22.79 -6.47 -41.83
N GLY A 6 -23.35 -7.29 -40.93
CA GLY A 6 -22.71 -8.54 -40.51
C GLY A 6 -21.42 -8.36 -39.68
N VAL A 7 -21.02 -7.14 -39.34
CA VAL A 7 -19.82 -6.91 -38.53
C VAL A 7 -20.04 -7.47 -37.12
N CYS A 8 -19.13 -8.32 -36.67
CA CYS A 8 -19.06 -8.77 -35.28
C CYS A 8 -18.58 -7.59 -34.43
N MET A 9 -19.30 -7.22 -33.36
CA MET A 9 -18.97 -6.08 -32.48
C MET A 9 -18.07 -6.47 -31.30
N GLY A 10 -17.87 -7.77 -31.08
CA GLY A 10 -17.07 -8.32 -30.00
C GLY A 10 -17.26 -9.83 -29.93
N ARG A 11 -16.22 -10.56 -29.55
CA ARG A 11 -16.28 -11.99 -29.28
C ARG A 11 -16.76 -12.28 -27.85
N TYR A 12 -16.49 -11.34 -26.94
CA TYR A 12 -17.09 -11.26 -25.62
C TYR A 12 -18.11 -10.12 -25.59
N PHE A 13 -19.24 -10.35 -24.91
CA PHE A 13 -20.25 -9.33 -24.65
C PHE A 13 -20.80 -9.47 -23.23
N CYS A 14 -20.74 -8.39 -22.45
CA CYS A 14 -21.43 -8.31 -21.17
C CYS A 14 -22.71 -7.47 -21.33
N SER A 15 -23.87 -8.12 -21.14
CA SER A 15 -25.17 -7.45 -21.25
C SER A 15 -25.47 -6.48 -20.12
N LYS A 16 -24.83 -6.63 -18.95
CA LYS A 16 -24.98 -5.76 -17.78
C LYS A 16 -24.20 -4.46 -17.95
N CYS A 17 -22.92 -4.56 -18.31
CA CYS A 17 -22.04 -3.40 -18.54
C CYS A 17 -22.16 -2.80 -19.94
N LYS A 18 -22.90 -3.45 -20.86
CA LYS A 18 -22.94 -3.10 -22.30
C LYS A 18 -21.54 -3.05 -22.93
N PHE A 19 -20.67 -3.94 -22.48
CA PHE A 19 -19.26 -3.99 -22.86
C PHE A 19 -19.01 -5.04 -23.93
N PHE A 20 -18.22 -4.70 -24.94
CA PHE A 20 -17.80 -5.59 -26.02
C PHE A 20 -16.27 -5.66 -26.06
N ASP A 21 -15.72 -6.86 -26.20
CA ASP A 21 -14.28 -7.06 -26.42
C ASP A 21 -14.07 -8.15 -27.49
N TYR A 22 -13.06 -7.98 -28.34
CA TYR A 22 -12.69 -8.99 -29.33
C TYR A 22 -11.65 -9.97 -28.79
N ASP A 23 -10.87 -9.55 -27.80
CA ASP A 23 -9.78 -10.34 -27.27
C ASP A 23 -10.25 -11.22 -26.11
N VAL A 24 -10.74 -12.41 -26.44
CA VAL A 24 -11.19 -13.40 -25.45
C VAL A 24 -10.05 -14.03 -24.65
N SER A 25 -8.79 -13.81 -25.02
CA SER A 25 -7.64 -14.37 -24.29
C SER A 25 -7.49 -13.78 -22.88
N LYS A 26 -8.10 -12.61 -22.63
CA LYS A 26 -8.14 -11.97 -21.32
C LYS A 26 -9.07 -12.68 -20.33
N ASN A 27 -9.87 -13.67 -20.76
CA ASN A 27 -10.82 -14.39 -19.91
C ASN A 27 -11.73 -13.44 -19.10
N GLN A 28 -12.44 -12.55 -19.80
CA GLN A 28 -13.32 -11.57 -19.18
C GLN A 28 -14.49 -12.23 -18.47
N TYR A 29 -14.86 -11.69 -17.30
CA TYR A 29 -16.06 -12.11 -16.57
C TYR A 29 -16.71 -10.90 -15.90
N HIS A 30 -17.98 -11.01 -15.54
CA HIS A 30 -18.69 -9.95 -14.82
C HIS A 30 -18.87 -10.37 -13.37
N CYS A 31 -18.34 -9.59 -12.43
CA CYS A 31 -18.62 -9.80 -11.02
C CYS A 31 -19.91 -9.05 -10.65
N ASN A 32 -20.94 -9.79 -10.22
CA ASN A 32 -22.26 -9.24 -9.92
C ASN A 32 -22.23 -8.31 -8.70
N GLU A 33 -21.40 -8.66 -7.72
CA GLU A 33 -21.23 -7.96 -6.46
C GLU A 33 -20.47 -6.64 -6.65
N CYS A 34 -19.50 -6.60 -7.57
CA CYS A 34 -18.81 -5.35 -7.95
C CYS A 34 -19.61 -4.52 -8.98
N GLY A 35 -20.47 -5.17 -9.77
CA GLY A 35 -21.21 -4.52 -10.87
C GLY A 35 -20.35 -4.17 -12.10
N ILE A 36 -19.12 -4.69 -12.19
CA ILE A 36 -18.18 -4.38 -13.28
C ILE A 36 -17.54 -5.63 -13.88
N CYS A 37 -17.14 -5.53 -15.16
CA CYS A 37 -16.35 -6.55 -15.82
C CYS A 37 -14.90 -6.55 -15.32
N ARG A 38 -14.36 -7.75 -15.12
CA ARG A 38 -12.97 -8.03 -14.76
C ARG A 38 -12.35 -8.96 -15.80
N ILE A 39 -11.04 -9.17 -15.70
CA ILE A 39 -10.25 -10.05 -16.58
C ILE A 39 -9.49 -11.08 -15.73
N GLY A 40 -9.00 -12.14 -16.37
CA GLY A 40 -8.16 -13.17 -15.76
C GLY A 40 -8.90 -14.46 -15.36
N GLY A 41 -10.16 -14.64 -15.78
CA GLY A 41 -10.97 -15.84 -15.51
C GLY A 41 -11.65 -15.80 -14.15
N GLU A 42 -12.96 -16.03 -14.11
CA GLU A 42 -13.76 -15.96 -12.87
C GLU A 42 -13.26 -16.95 -11.81
N GLU A 43 -12.79 -18.13 -12.24
CA GLU A 43 -12.27 -19.20 -11.39
C GLU A 43 -11.01 -18.81 -10.61
N ASN A 44 -10.25 -17.83 -11.11
CA ASN A 44 -9.00 -17.38 -10.50
C ASN A 44 -9.21 -16.29 -9.45
N PHE A 45 -10.46 -15.85 -9.23
CA PHE A 45 -10.79 -14.77 -8.34
C PHE A 45 -11.96 -15.12 -7.41
N PHE A 46 -12.03 -14.42 -6.28
CA PHE A 46 -13.19 -14.44 -5.40
C PHE A 46 -13.55 -13.01 -5.00
N HIS A 47 -14.85 -12.76 -4.79
CA HIS A 47 -15.31 -11.49 -4.23
C HIS A 47 -15.29 -11.56 -2.70
N CYS A 48 -14.66 -10.58 -2.05
CA CYS A 48 -14.73 -10.42 -0.61
C CYS A 48 -15.78 -9.35 -0.26
N ASN A 49 -16.95 -9.77 0.25
CA ASN A 49 -18.06 -8.87 0.57
C ASN A 49 -17.68 -7.77 1.58
N LYS A 50 -16.83 -8.09 2.56
CA LYS A 50 -16.39 -7.11 3.56
C LYS A 50 -15.42 -6.09 2.96
N CYS A 51 -14.50 -6.50 2.09
CA CYS A 51 -13.63 -5.56 1.39
C CYS A 51 -14.37 -4.80 0.26
N GLY A 52 -15.46 -5.38 -0.24
CA GLY A 52 -16.19 -4.91 -1.41
C GLY A 52 -15.38 -4.99 -2.70
N CYS A 53 -14.51 -6.00 -2.88
CA CYS A 53 -13.68 -6.12 -4.09
C CYS A 53 -13.27 -7.56 -4.40
N CYS A 54 -12.83 -7.78 -5.65
CA CYS A 54 -12.34 -9.07 -6.14
C CYS A 54 -10.84 -9.21 -5.91
N TYR A 55 -10.42 -10.33 -5.34
CA TYR A 55 -9.01 -10.72 -5.17
C TYR A 55 -8.73 -12.03 -5.89
N SER A 56 -7.45 -12.29 -6.18
CA SER A 56 -7.02 -13.61 -6.63
C SER A 56 -7.40 -14.68 -5.61
N SER A 57 -7.87 -15.84 -6.07
CA SER A 57 -8.20 -17.01 -5.23
C SER A 57 -7.05 -17.45 -4.31
N LEU A 58 -5.80 -17.12 -4.66
CA LEU A 58 -4.61 -17.35 -3.82
C LEU A 58 -4.66 -16.59 -2.48
N LEU A 59 -5.43 -15.50 -2.42
CA LEU A 59 -5.54 -14.61 -1.25
C LEU A 59 -6.76 -14.89 -0.38
N LYS A 60 -7.55 -15.92 -0.70
CA LYS A 60 -8.84 -16.20 -0.06
C LYS A 60 -8.75 -16.27 1.47
N ASP A 61 -7.74 -16.96 1.97
CA ASP A 61 -7.57 -17.22 3.41
C ASP A 61 -6.43 -16.40 4.05
N SER A 62 -5.71 -15.60 3.26
CA SER A 62 -4.50 -14.89 3.72
C SER A 62 -4.58 -13.37 3.63
N HIS A 63 -5.58 -12.81 2.92
CA HIS A 63 -5.69 -11.36 2.81
C HIS A 63 -6.12 -10.71 4.13
N ARG A 64 -5.53 -9.56 4.43
CA ARG A 64 -5.98 -8.72 5.53
C ARG A 64 -7.25 -8.00 5.13
N CYS A 65 -8.39 -8.52 5.58
CA CYS A 65 -9.71 -8.03 5.21
C CYS A 65 -10.03 -6.67 5.87
N ILE A 66 -9.90 -5.59 5.09
CA ILE A 66 -10.19 -4.22 5.50
C ILE A 66 -11.43 -3.75 4.74
N GLU A 67 -12.37 -3.13 5.44
CA GLU A 67 -13.58 -2.62 4.81
C GLU A 67 -13.23 -1.60 3.71
N LYS A 68 -13.84 -1.75 2.54
CA LYS A 68 -13.69 -0.81 1.42
C LYS A 68 -12.22 -0.56 1.01
N ALA A 69 -11.38 -1.59 1.09
CA ALA A 69 -9.93 -1.52 0.85
C ALA A 69 -9.50 -0.95 -0.53
N MET A 70 -10.40 -0.91 -1.52
CA MET A 70 -10.15 -0.34 -2.85
C MET A 70 -11.00 0.90 -3.17
N HIS A 71 -11.91 1.31 -2.28
CA HIS A 71 -12.82 2.44 -2.53
C HIS A 71 -12.18 3.76 -2.12
N HIS A 72 -10.98 4.02 -2.64
CA HIS A 72 -10.26 5.29 -2.48
C HIS A 72 -9.34 5.50 -3.68
N ASN A 73 -8.79 6.70 -3.78
CA ASN A 73 -7.83 7.04 -4.82
C ASN A 73 -6.44 6.53 -4.45
N CYS A 74 -5.70 6.10 -5.47
CA CYS A 74 -4.28 5.81 -5.33
C CYS A 74 -3.57 7.05 -4.77
N PRO A 75 -2.80 6.93 -3.67
CA PRO A 75 -2.17 8.09 -3.02
C PRO A 75 -1.03 8.70 -3.84
N VAL A 76 -0.62 8.07 -4.95
CA VAL A 76 0.47 8.53 -5.81
C VAL A 76 -0.07 9.27 -7.03
N CYS A 77 -0.98 8.65 -7.80
CA CYS A 77 -1.51 9.23 -9.04
C CYS A 77 -2.91 9.85 -8.90
N PHE A 78 -3.56 9.71 -7.74
CA PHE A 78 -4.91 10.19 -7.45
C PHE A 78 -6.03 9.61 -8.30
N GLU A 79 -5.76 8.54 -9.06
CA GLU A 79 -6.79 7.80 -9.78
C GLU A 79 -7.53 6.83 -8.86
N PHE A 80 -8.83 6.64 -9.12
CA PHE A 80 -9.66 5.73 -8.35
C PHE A 80 -9.23 4.27 -8.53
N LEU A 81 -9.15 3.51 -7.43
CA LEU A 81 -8.60 2.14 -7.44
C LEU A 81 -9.63 1.07 -7.80
N PHE A 82 -10.92 1.31 -7.55
CA PHE A 82 -11.93 0.24 -7.61
C PHE A 82 -12.20 -0.26 -9.04
N ASP A 83 -12.38 0.66 -9.98
CA ASP A 83 -12.74 0.41 -11.38
C ASP A 83 -11.56 0.55 -12.35
N THR A 84 -10.34 0.70 -11.82
CA THR A 84 -9.12 0.76 -12.61
C THR A 84 -8.85 -0.56 -13.35
N THR A 85 -8.31 -0.45 -14.56
CA THR A 85 -7.76 -1.60 -15.31
C THR A 85 -6.27 -1.82 -15.04
N LYS A 86 -5.63 -0.95 -14.26
CA LYS A 86 -4.22 -1.07 -13.89
C LYS A 86 -4.05 -2.09 -12.76
N ASP A 87 -2.93 -2.79 -12.75
CA ASP A 87 -2.61 -3.69 -11.64
C ASP A 87 -2.55 -2.93 -10.32
N ILE A 88 -3.15 -3.52 -9.30
CA ILE A 88 -3.15 -3.01 -7.93
C ILE A 88 -2.40 -3.98 -7.01
N THR A 89 -1.84 -3.44 -5.94
CA THR A 89 -1.17 -4.21 -4.90
C THR A 89 -1.56 -3.69 -3.52
N VAL A 90 -1.60 -4.60 -2.56
CA VAL A 90 -1.82 -4.28 -1.14
C VAL A 90 -0.46 -4.30 -0.46
N LEU A 91 -0.02 -3.17 0.08
CA LEU A 91 1.24 -3.09 0.82
C LEU A 91 1.18 -3.92 2.11
N PRO A 92 2.30 -4.29 2.75
CA PRO A 92 2.28 -5.01 4.04
C PRO A 92 1.53 -4.27 5.16
N CYS A 93 1.52 -2.93 5.10
CA CYS A 93 0.74 -2.09 6.00
C CYS A 93 -0.77 -2.12 5.72
N GLY A 94 -1.21 -2.77 4.64
CA GLY A 94 -2.59 -3.00 4.18
C GLY A 94 -3.23 -1.89 3.35
N HIS A 95 -2.50 -0.82 3.03
CA HIS A 95 -2.98 0.19 2.09
C HIS A 95 -2.81 -0.27 0.64
N THR A 96 -3.78 0.04 -0.20
CA THR A 96 -3.83 -0.38 -1.61
C THR A 96 -3.29 0.73 -2.50
N ILE A 97 -2.43 0.38 -3.46
CA ILE A 97 -1.81 1.31 -4.42
C ILE A 97 -1.72 0.60 -5.79
N HIS A 98 -1.70 1.34 -6.89
CA HIS A 98 -1.33 0.76 -8.19
C HIS A 98 0.09 0.17 -8.14
N LEU A 99 0.28 -1.03 -8.69
CA LEU A 99 1.58 -1.69 -8.76
C LEU A 99 2.60 -0.81 -9.53
N GLY A 100 2.17 -0.16 -10.61
CA GLY A 100 3.00 0.78 -11.35
C GLY A 100 3.46 1.98 -10.52
N CYS A 101 2.60 2.49 -9.62
CA CYS A 101 2.96 3.58 -8.71
C CYS A 101 3.96 3.11 -7.63
N VAL A 102 3.81 1.90 -7.09
CA VAL A 102 4.80 1.32 -6.17
C VAL A 102 6.17 1.20 -6.84
N ARG A 103 6.23 0.71 -8.07
CA ARG A 103 7.49 0.63 -8.85
C ARG A 103 8.13 1.99 -9.07
N GLN A 104 7.33 3.03 -9.33
CA GLN A 104 7.83 4.41 -9.45
C GLN A 104 8.41 4.91 -8.12
N MET A 105 7.74 4.62 -6.99
CA MET A 105 8.28 4.95 -5.67
C MET A 105 9.64 4.27 -5.42
N GLU A 106 9.76 2.99 -5.74
CA GLU A 106 11.02 2.23 -5.63
C GLU A 106 12.15 2.84 -6.49
N GLN A 107 11.84 3.26 -7.72
CA GLN A 107 12.79 3.95 -8.61
C GLN A 107 13.28 5.28 -8.03
N HIS A 108 12.47 5.94 -7.21
CA HIS A 108 12.82 7.19 -6.52
C HIS A 108 13.33 6.96 -5.08
N LEU A 109 13.68 5.72 -4.72
CA LEU A 109 14.17 5.34 -3.40
C LEU A 109 13.19 5.69 -2.25
N GLN A 110 11.88 5.71 -2.54
CA GLN A 110 10.82 5.97 -1.57
C GLN A 110 10.18 4.66 -1.14
N TYR A 111 10.57 4.16 0.02
CA TYR A 111 10.15 2.83 0.53
C TYR A 111 9.09 2.90 1.64
N SER A 112 8.56 4.09 1.92
CA SER A 112 7.53 4.32 2.93
C SER A 112 6.15 4.49 2.29
N CYS A 113 5.15 3.84 2.87
CA CYS A 113 3.76 3.99 2.46
C CYS A 113 3.35 5.48 2.56
N PRO A 114 2.78 6.08 1.51
CA PRO A 114 2.39 7.50 1.54
C PRO A 114 1.20 7.77 2.46
N VAL A 115 0.46 6.73 2.88
CA VAL A 115 -0.72 6.86 3.76
C VAL A 115 -0.34 6.81 5.24
N CYS A 116 0.58 5.93 5.63
CA CYS A 116 0.91 5.71 7.05
C CYS A 116 2.40 5.71 7.38
N SER A 117 3.26 6.00 6.40
CA SER A 117 4.71 6.06 6.52
C SER A 117 5.43 4.75 6.88
N LYS A 118 4.72 3.62 7.01
CA LYS A 118 5.34 2.29 7.22
C LYS A 118 6.17 1.87 6.02
N SER A 119 7.34 1.29 6.26
CA SER A 119 8.15 0.65 5.23
C SER A 119 7.35 -0.47 4.57
N PHE A 120 7.36 -0.56 3.24
CA PHE A 120 6.60 -1.58 2.51
C PHE A 120 7.45 -2.69 1.89
N CYS A 121 8.78 -2.60 2.00
CA CYS A 121 9.72 -3.64 1.62
C CYS A 121 10.71 -3.91 2.75
N ASP A 122 11.54 -4.94 2.58
CA ASP A 122 12.64 -5.21 3.51
C ASP A 122 13.69 -4.10 3.42
N MET A 123 13.93 -3.43 4.55
CA MET A 123 14.87 -2.33 4.69
C MET A 123 16.10 -2.72 5.53
N SER A 124 16.25 -4.00 5.90
CA SER A 124 17.29 -4.48 6.84
C SER A 124 18.69 -4.04 6.44
N ARG A 125 19.05 -4.19 5.15
CA ARG A 125 20.35 -3.75 4.62
C ARG A 125 20.54 -2.22 4.68
N VAL A 126 19.48 -1.45 4.52
CA VAL A 126 19.55 0.02 4.67
C VAL A 126 19.76 0.39 6.13
N TRP A 127 19.13 -0.32 7.06
CA TRP A 127 19.35 -0.15 8.50
C TRP A 127 20.75 -0.55 8.95
N GLU A 128 21.31 -1.63 8.39
CA GLU A 128 22.71 -2.03 8.62
C GLU A 128 23.69 -0.95 8.17
N ASN A 129 23.51 -0.38 6.98
CA ASN A 129 24.35 0.73 6.52
C ASN A 129 24.25 1.96 7.44
N LEU A 130 23.05 2.25 7.96
CA LEU A 130 22.85 3.34 8.92
C LEU A 130 23.50 3.04 10.28
N ASP A 131 23.56 1.78 10.71
CA ASP A 131 24.32 1.38 11.90
C ASP A 131 25.81 1.70 11.74
N GLU A 132 26.39 1.38 10.59
CA GLU A 132 27.80 1.68 10.28
C GLU A 132 28.08 3.18 10.22
N GLU A 133 27.17 3.96 9.62
CA GLU A 133 27.30 5.42 9.53
C GLU A 133 27.19 6.09 10.91
N VAL A 134 26.27 5.61 11.75
CA VAL A 134 26.13 6.04 13.14
C VAL A 134 27.40 5.73 13.93
N ALA A 135 27.94 4.51 13.82
CA ALA A 135 29.17 4.11 14.52
C ALA A 135 30.40 4.92 14.05
N SER A 136 30.44 5.29 12.77
CA SER A 136 31.55 6.04 12.16
C SER A 136 31.47 7.56 12.43
N THR A 137 30.37 8.05 12.97
CA THR A 137 30.12 9.49 13.19
C THR A 137 30.00 9.79 14.68
N PRO A 138 31.11 9.97 15.42
CA PRO A 138 31.05 10.23 16.85
C PRO A 138 30.30 11.53 17.17
N MET A 139 29.42 11.48 18.18
CA MET A 139 28.63 12.64 18.56
C MET A 139 29.47 13.72 19.26
N PRO A 140 29.32 15.01 18.86
CA PRO A 140 29.93 16.12 19.57
C PRO A 140 29.57 16.14 21.06
N GLU A 141 30.48 16.61 21.90
CA GLU A 141 30.34 16.61 23.36
C GLU A 141 29.03 17.26 23.85
N MET A 142 28.61 18.35 23.21
CA MET A 142 27.35 19.05 23.52
C MET A 142 26.07 18.19 23.34
N TYR A 143 26.18 17.04 22.67
CA TYR A 143 25.06 16.16 22.35
C TYR A 143 25.22 14.73 22.87
N GLN A 144 26.35 14.34 23.47
CA GLN A 144 26.62 12.96 23.89
C GLN A 144 25.56 12.39 24.84
N ASN A 145 25.02 13.21 25.74
CA ASN A 145 23.99 12.82 26.70
C ASN A 145 22.59 13.33 26.34
N LYS A 146 22.41 13.84 25.12
CA LYS A 146 21.11 14.36 24.69
C LYS A 146 20.19 13.19 24.34
N MET A 147 19.04 13.14 24.97
CA MET A 147 17.98 12.18 24.68
C MET A 147 16.88 12.83 23.87
N VAL A 148 16.22 12.05 23.01
CA VAL A 148 15.05 12.48 22.24
C VAL A 148 13.99 11.39 22.21
N TRP A 149 12.73 11.84 22.22
CA TRP A 149 11.59 10.96 21.99
C TRP A 149 11.40 10.72 20.50
N ILE A 150 11.20 9.46 20.14
CA ILE A 150 10.88 9.04 18.78
C ILE A 150 9.61 8.20 18.74
N LEU A 151 8.91 8.25 17.62
CA LEU A 151 7.90 7.28 17.22
C LEU A 151 8.44 6.49 16.03
N CYS A 152 8.46 5.17 16.14
CA CYS A 152 8.80 4.30 15.02
C CYS A 152 7.58 4.09 14.12
N ASN A 153 7.70 4.48 12.84
CA ASN A 153 6.61 4.33 11.89
C ASN A 153 6.31 2.85 11.61
N ASP A 154 7.32 1.97 11.65
CA ASP A 154 7.16 0.54 11.31
C ASP A 154 6.42 -0.25 12.41
N CYS A 155 6.85 -0.13 13.67
CA CYS A 155 6.28 -0.89 14.78
C CYS A 155 5.33 -0.10 15.70
N GLY A 156 5.25 1.23 15.53
CA GLY A 156 4.41 2.11 16.34
C GLY A 156 4.93 2.41 17.75
N GLU A 157 6.11 1.90 18.11
CA GLU A 157 6.68 2.10 19.45
C GLU A 157 7.11 3.56 19.64
N ILE A 158 6.75 4.12 20.79
CA ILE A 158 7.27 5.41 21.28
C ILE A 158 8.36 5.11 22.29
N SER A 159 9.58 5.59 22.03
CA SER A 159 10.72 5.34 22.91
C SER A 159 11.63 6.55 23.00
N GLU A 160 12.27 6.72 24.15
CA GLU A 160 13.34 7.69 24.32
C GLU A 160 14.69 7.05 23.94
N VAL A 161 15.46 7.69 23.08
CA VAL A 161 16.74 7.19 22.56
C VAL A 161 17.79 8.30 22.56
N SER A 162 19.07 7.90 22.53
CA SER A 162 20.17 8.85 22.36
C SER A 162 20.02 9.61 21.04
N PHE A 163 20.16 10.93 21.11
CA PHE A 163 20.16 11.79 19.93
C PHE A 163 21.40 11.51 19.09
N HIS A 164 21.20 11.26 17.81
CA HIS A 164 22.28 11.14 16.84
C HIS A 164 21.99 12.02 15.62
N ILE A 165 23.02 12.67 15.07
CA ILE A 165 22.84 13.58 13.93
C ILE A 165 22.43 12.85 12.65
N VAL A 166 22.87 11.60 12.47
CA VAL A 166 22.57 10.76 11.31
C VAL A 166 21.13 10.24 11.35
N ALA A 167 20.80 9.36 12.32
CA ALA A 167 19.50 8.73 12.40
C ALA A 167 19.20 8.21 13.81
N HIS A 168 17.91 7.98 14.12
CA HIS A 168 17.47 7.49 15.43
C HIS A 168 16.91 6.08 15.30
N LYS A 169 17.55 5.11 15.97
CA LYS A 169 17.19 3.70 15.87
C LYS A 169 16.05 3.34 16.82
N CYS A 170 15.04 2.65 16.33
CA CYS A 170 14.05 2.02 17.18
C CYS A 170 14.66 0.83 17.94
N LEU A 171 14.58 0.84 19.28
CA LEU A 171 15.15 -0.23 20.09
C LEU A 171 14.41 -1.57 19.97
N LYS A 172 13.11 -1.53 19.66
CA LYS A 172 12.23 -2.70 19.54
C LYS A 172 12.42 -3.46 18.22
N CYS A 173 12.29 -2.77 17.09
CA CYS A 173 12.31 -3.40 15.76
C CYS A 173 13.56 -3.09 14.94
N LYS A 174 14.51 -2.32 15.50
CA LYS A 174 15.79 -1.95 14.87
C LYS A 174 15.69 -1.08 13.61
N SER A 175 14.48 -0.72 13.17
CA SER A 175 14.24 0.23 12.09
C SER A 175 14.71 1.65 12.43
N TYR A 176 15.21 2.37 11.42
CA TYR A 176 15.44 3.81 11.48
C TYR A 176 14.33 4.65 10.83
N ASN A 177 13.23 4.02 10.40
CA ASN A 177 12.02 4.73 9.96
C ASN A 177 11.29 5.33 11.17
N THR A 178 11.86 6.38 11.72
CA THR A 178 11.43 7.01 12.97
C THR A 178 11.28 8.52 12.80
N ARG A 179 10.41 9.13 13.60
CA ARG A 179 10.24 10.59 13.66
C ARG A 179 10.36 11.08 15.10
N LYS A 180 11.00 12.23 15.29
CA LYS A 180 11.07 12.88 16.60
C LYS A 180 9.69 13.35 17.04
N THR A 181 9.40 13.24 18.34
CA THR A 181 8.17 13.74 18.96
C THR A 181 8.53 14.66 20.13
N ALA A 182 7.60 15.52 20.54
CA ALA A 182 7.82 16.49 21.62
C ALA A 182 7.88 15.84 23.01
N SER A 183 7.20 14.70 23.20
CA SER A 183 7.16 13.91 24.43
C SER A 183 6.49 12.56 24.15
N ALA A 184 6.44 11.68 25.16
CA ALA A 184 5.72 10.40 25.09
C ALA A 184 4.20 10.55 24.83
N SER A 185 3.60 11.74 24.99
CA SER A 185 2.15 11.90 25.16
C SER A 185 1.36 12.41 23.95
N CYS A 186 1.93 12.52 22.74
CA CYS A 186 1.19 13.09 21.60
C CYS A 186 0.55 12.04 20.65
N SER A 187 -0.16 11.05 21.20
CA SER A 187 -0.99 10.12 20.39
C SER A 187 -2.48 10.46 20.36
N SER A 188 -2.94 11.50 21.09
CA SER A 188 -4.37 11.77 21.27
C SER A 188 -5.04 12.65 20.21
N ARG A 189 -4.35 13.13 19.17
CA ARG A 189 -4.96 14.07 18.18
C ARG A 189 -5.50 13.45 16.89
N MET A 190 -5.60 12.13 16.79
CA MET A 190 -6.21 11.47 15.61
C MET A 190 -7.53 10.72 15.90
N GLU A 191 -8.04 10.72 17.13
CA GLU A 191 -9.31 10.05 17.47
C GLU A 191 -10.55 10.99 17.46
N GLU A 192 -10.38 12.30 17.26
CA GLU A 192 -11.49 13.28 17.33
C GLU A 192 -12.00 13.82 15.99
N MET A 193 -11.73 13.15 14.85
CA MET A 193 -12.28 13.54 13.54
C MET A 193 -13.13 12.46 12.85
N ILE A 194 -13.60 11.46 13.62
CA ILE A 194 -14.62 10.51 13.17
C ILE A 194 -15.76 10.51 14.21
N ARG A 195 -16.59 11.55 14.16
CA ARG A 195 -17.97 11.54 14.67
C ARG A 195 -18.87 12.28 13.71
#